data_AF-A0A482RSE9-F1
#
_entry.id   AF-A0A482RSE9-F1
#
_cell.length_a   1.000
_cell.length_b   1.000
_cell.length_c   1.000
_cell.angle_alpha   90.00
_cell.angle_beta   90.00
_cell.angle_gamma   90.00
#
_symmetry.space_group_name_H-M   'P 1'
#
loop_
_entity.id
_entity.type
_entity.pdbx_description
1 polymer ?
#
loop_
_entity_poly.entity_id
_entity_poly.type
_entity_poly.pdbx_seq_one_letter_code
_entity_poly.pdbx_strand_id
1 'polypeptide(L)'
;SAIGVPGLMGLDRQLAFTIERELVKLTKGYASTLKAGASDSLLKIVQELQPVTSNFVNTVKLYTSAVKAMRAPLDSLMEHLLVLGQAQLLRLAIGHELRFSCRLESNVLCGAVEALNEAAITDVRKHYYSAEEYPMPDRSFLASVATYCESAGINDPLANIYIMLEQNPFVGMWLSLLCVYQISRFEFDAEFGSLLRRRSAEGVDGGPLAAGIATYLKQLNPSVTSDWLSHMGQFVRSSVVTTVGESSKASTASVPTETINLVLLMQHVARLAHIPDRVLHTFVPSYLFDTIGAV
;
A
#
# COMPACT_ATOMS: atom_id res chain seq x y z
N SER A 1 23.86 18.43 -5.94
CA SER A 1 23.78 17.37 -4.90
C SER A 1 25.13 16.72 -4.65
N ALA A 2 25.56 16.57 -3.38
CA ALA A 2 26.93 16.17 -2.99
C ALA A 2 27.36 14.74 -3.42
N ILE A 3 26.42 13.87 -3.80
CA ILE A 3 26.68 12.45 -4.14
C ILE A 3 26.48 12.15 -5.65
N GLY A 4 25.95 13.11 -6.42
CA GLY A 4 25.70 12.99 -7.87
C GLY A 4 24.71 11.87 -8.27
N VAL A 5 24.41 11.77 -9.56
CA VAL A 5 23.54 10.71 -10.13
C VAL A 5 24.05 9.31 -9.78
N PRO A 6 25.34 8.96 -9.93
CA PRO A 6 25.82 7.62 -9.59
C PRO A 6 25.64 7.25 -8.11
N GLY A 7 25.80 8.22 -7.21
CA GLY A 7 25.61 8.00 -5.78
C GLY A 7 24.16 7.76 -5.41
N LEU A 8 23.24 8.55 -5.98
CA LEU A 8 21.80 8.36 -5.80
C LEU A 8 21.33 7.00 -6.34
N MET A 9 21.85 6.59 -7.51
CA MET A 9 21.58 5.26 -8.07
C MET A 9 22.12 4.13 -7.19
N GLY A 10 23.31 4.28 -6.61
CA GLY A 10 23.86 3.32 -5.65
C GLY A 10 22.99 3.18 -4.40
N LEU A 11 22.49 4.30 -3.87
CA LEU A 11 21.58 4.33 -2.72
C LEU A 11 20.24 3.68 -3.05
N ASP A 12 19.65 4.01 -4.21
CA ASP A 12 18.39 3.40 -4.67
C ASP A 12 18.49 1.87 -4.74
N ARG A 13 19.60 1.35 -5.28
CA ARG A 13 19.87 -0.09 -5.35
C ARG A 13 20.01 -0.71 -3.96
N GLN A 14 20.67 -0.04 -3.01
CA GLN A 14 20.77 -0.51 -1.64
C GLN A 14 19.39 -0.55 -0.94
N LEU A 15 18.54 0.44 -1.20
CA LEU A 15 17.16 0.45 -0.71
C LEU A 15 16.34 -0.68 -1.33
N ALA A 16 16.52 -0.96 -2.62
CA ALA A 16 15.88 -2.09 -3.30
C ALA A 16 16.22 -3.43 -2.63
N PHE A 17 17.50 -3.67 -2.30
CA PHE A 17 17.91 -4.87 -1.56
C PHE A 17 17.35 -4.90 -0.12
N THR A 18 17.20 -3.74 0.51
CA THR A 18 16.57 -3.64 1.82
C THR A 18 15.11 -4.06 1.74
N ILE A 19 14.36 -3.58 0.75
CA ILE A 19 12.96 -3.96 0.50
C ILE A 19 12.84 -5.46 0.24
N GLU A 20 13.67 -6.02 -0.64
CA GLU A 20 13.69 -7.46 -0.92
C GLU A 20 13.88 -8.28 0.37
N ARG A 21 14.87 -7.92 1.20
CA ARG A 21 15.15 -8.61 2.46
C ARG A 21 13.98 -8.54 3.44
N GLU A 22 13.36 -7.36 3.60
CA GLU A 22 12.23 -7.19 4.51
C GLU A 22 10.98 -7.94 4.02
N LEU A 23 10.74 -7.98 2.70
CA LEU A 23 9.66 -8.77 2.10
C LEU A 23 9.84 -10.28 2.37
N VAL A 24 11.07 -10.80 2.26
CA VAL A 24 11.39 -12.20 2.60
C VAL A 24 11.13 -12.47 4.09
N LYS A 25 11.53 -11.55 4.98
CA LYS A 25 11.25 -11.68 6.42
C LYS A 25 9.77 -11.66 6.73
N LEU A 26 9.00 -10.74 6.14
CA LEU A 26 7.54 -10.66 6.27
C LEU A 26 6.88 -11.99 5.93
N THR A 27 7.29 -12.56 4.80
CA THR A 27 6.72 -13.81 4.29
C THR A 27 7.04 -14.99 5.19
N LYS A 28 8.30 -15.11 5.64
CA LYS A 28 8.72 -16.16 6.58
C LYS A 28 8.05 -15.99 7.94
N GLY A 29 7.95 -14.77 8.45
CA GLY A 29 7.29 -14.43 9.70
C GLY A 29 5.80 -14.77 9.65
N TYR A 30 5.13 -14.48 8.53
CA TYR A 30 3.74 -14.86 8.32
C TYR A 30 3.54 -16.36 8.32
N ALA A 31 4.35 -17.09 7.54
CA ALA A 31 4.29 -18.56 7.50
C ALA A 31 4.55 -19.18 8.89
N SER A 32 5.47 -18.62 9.67
CA SER A 32 5.72 -19.03 11.06
C SER A 32 4.51 -18.76 11.96
N THR A 33 3.87 -17.61 11.81
CA THR A 33 2.66 -17.24 12.56
C THR A 33 1.51 -18.19 12.28
N LEU A 34 1.31 -18.58 11.01
CA LEU A 34 0.31 -19.58 10.64
C LEU A 34 0.61 -20.95 11.26
N LYS A 35 1.86 -21.41 11.19
CA LYS A 35 2.30 -22.68 11.80
C LYS A 35 2.17 -22.70 13.32
N ALA A 36 2.26 -21.54 13.97
CA ALA A 36 2.07 -21.40 15.41
C ALA A 36 0.60 -21.44 15.87
N GLY A 37 -0.35 -21.67 14.95
CA GLY A 37 -1.77 -21.86 15.26
C GLY A 37 -2.68 -20.67 14.94
N ALA A 38 -2.14 -19.59 14.34
CA ALA A 38 -2.97 -18.46 13.92
C ALA A 38 -3.93 -18.81 12.76
N SER A 39 -3.65 -19.87 12.00
CA SER A 39 -4.45 -20.30 10.85
C SER A 39 -5.92 -20.53 11.21
N ASP A 40 -6.19 -21.31 12.26
CA ASP A 40 -7.57 -21.63 12.68
C ASP A 40 -8.29 -20.40 13.21
N SER A 41 -7.55 -19.51 13.88
CA SER A 41 -8.12 -18.26 14.41
C SER A 41 -8.52 -17.33 13.27
N LEU A 42 -7.64 -17.14 12.28
CA LEU A 42 -7.91 -16.33 11.09
C LEU A 42 -9.06 -16.92 10.27
N LEU A 43 -9.10 -18.24 10.08
CA LEU A 43 -10.18 -18.92 9.39
C LEU A 43 -11.53 -18.69 10.08
N LYS A 44 -11.60 -18.85 11.39
CA LYS A 44 -12.83 -18.60 12.17
C LYS A 44 -13.31 -17.16 12.01
N ILE A 45 -12.40 -16.18 12.15
CA ILE A 45 -12.74 -14.76 12.01
C ILE A 45 -13.25 -14.46 10.59
N VAL A 46 -12.59 -15.00 9.56
CA VAL A 46 -13.04 -14.84 8.16
C VAL A 46 -14.44 -15.43 7.98
N GLN A 47 -14.72 -16.61 8.54
CA GLN A 47 -16.04 -17.26 8.47
C GLN A 47 -17.12 -16.49 9.21
N GLU A 48 -16.85 -15.99 10.41
CA GLU A 48 -17.79 -15.19 11.21
C GLU A 48 -18.11 -13.83 10.56
N LEU A 49 -17.19 -13.31 9.75
CA LEU A 49 -17.35 -12.05 9.02
C LEU A 49 -18.01 -12.23 7.65
N GLN A 50 -18.34 -13.46 7.23
CA GLN A 50 -19.11 -13.68 6.01
C GLN A 50 -20.62 -13.43 6.22
N PRO A 51 -21.34 -12.88 5.23
CA PRO A 51 -20.81 -12.30 4.00
C PRO A 51 -20.14 -10.93 4.26
N VAL A 52 -19.03 -10.64 3.57
CA VAL A 52 -18.29 -9.37 3.76
C VAL A 52 -19.12 -8.13 3.36
N THR A 53 -20.20 -8.33 2.59
CA THR A 53 -21.12 -7.28 2.15
C THR A 53 -22.13 -6.87 3.21
N SER A 54 -22.38 -7.67 4.25
CA SER A 54 -23.36 -7.33 5.28
C SER A 54 -22.77 -6.47 6.39
N ASN A 55 -23.61 -5.60 6.94
CA ASN A 55 -23.31 -4.78 8.09
C ASN A 55 -23.90 -5.47 9.32
N PHE A 56 -23.08 -6.06 10.18
CA PHE A 56 -23.54 -6.67 11.42
C PHE A 56 -23.20 -5.78 12.62
N VAL A 57 -24.12 -5.72 13.58
CA VAL A 57 -23.97 -4.95 14.83
C VAL A 57 -22.72 -5.38 15.63
N ASN A 58 -22.31 -6.65 15.49
CA ASN A 58 -21.17 -7.21 16.22
C ASN A 58 -19.84 -7.17 15.43
N THR A 59 -19.82 -6.71 14.18
CA THR A 59 -18.60 -6.74 13.34
C THR A 59 -17.43 -6.03 14.02
N VAL A 60 -17.63 -4.81 14.53
CA VAL A 60 -16.56 -4.05 15.20
C VAL A 60 -16.01 -4.82 16.40
N LYS A 61 -16.88 -5.46 17.19
CA LYS A 61 -16.46 -6.29 18.34
C LYS A 61 -15.63 -7.50 17.89
N LEU A 62 -16.00 -8.16 16.80
CA LEU A 62 -15.23 -9.28 16.26
C LEU A 62 -13.81 -8.86 15.85
N TYR A 63 -13.67 -7.75 15.12
CA TYR A 63 -12.35 -7.19 14.76
C TYR A 63 -11.54 -6.84 16.01
N THR A 64 -12.11 -6.15 16.99
CA THR A 64 -11.38 -5.79 18.23
C THR A 64 -10.96 -7.02 19.05
N SER A 65 -11.78 -8.08 19.07
CA SER A 65 -11.45 -9.35 19.73
C SER A 65 -10.29 -10.06 19.02
N ALA A 66 -10.36 -10.12 17.68
CA ALA A 66 -9.31 -10.68 16.84
C ALA A 66 -7.97 -9.95 17.02
N VAL A 67 -7.99 -8.62 17.04
CA VAL A 67 -6.80 -7.78 17.29
C VAL A 67 -6.16 -8.12 18.63
N LYS A 68 -6.96 -8.28 19.70
CA LYS A 68 -6.44 -8.65 21.02
C LYS A 68 -5.75 -10.01 21.00
N ALA A 69 -6.30 -10.99 20.28
CA ALA A 69 -5.71 -12.32 20.16
C ALA A 69 -4.41 -12.33 19.33
N MET A 70 -4.26 -11.40 18.38
CA MET A 70 -3.17 -11.37 17.40
C MET A 70 -2.13 -10.28 17.65
N ARG A 71 -2.13 -9.65 18.84
CA ARG A 71 -1.35 -8.42 19.10
C ARG A 71 0.15 -8.56 18.80
N ALA A 72 0.83 -9.56 19.36
CA ALA A 72 2.27 -9.72 19.18
C ALA A 72 2.68 -9.98 17.70
N PRO A 73 2.00 -10.87 16.95
CA PRO A 73 2.23 -10.98 15.50
C PRO A 73 1.96 -9.69 14.72
N LEU A 74 0.96 -8.89 15.12
CA LEU A 74 0.64 -7.62 14.48
C LEU A 74 1.70 -6.54 14.77
N ASP A 75 2.26 -6.50 15.97
CA ASP A 75 3.38 -5.63 16.30
C ASP A 75 4.61 -5.97 15.44
N SER A 76 4.95 -7.24 15.29
CA SER A 76 6.08 -7.65 14.42
C SER A 76 5.83 -7.32 12.95
N LEU A 77 4.61 -7.54 12.46
CA LEU A 77 4.22 -7.16 11.10
C LEU A 77 4.39 -5.65 10.86
N MET A 78 3.95 -4.83 11.82
CA MET A 78 4.06 -3.38 11.75
C MET A 78 5.52 -2.94 11.57
N GLU A 79 6.44 -3.46 12.37
CA GLU A 79 7.86 -3.07 12.33
C GLU A 79 8.47 -3.27 10.94
N HIS A 80 8.21 -4.43 10.34
CA HIS A 80 8.72 -4.74 9.00
C HIS A 80 8.06 -3.88 7.91
N LEU A 81 6.74 -3.62 8.01
CA LEU A 81 6.06 -2.75 7.06
C LEU A 81 6.53 -1.29 7.14
N LEU A 82 6.88 -0.80 8.34
CA LEU A 82 7.43 0.55 8.50
C LEU A 82 8.80 0.67 7.84
N VAL A 83 9.71 -0.28 8.05
CA VAL A 83 11.04 -0.29 7.39
C VAL A 83 10.87 -0.35 5.88
N LEU A 84 9.96 -1.20 5.41
CA LEU A 84 9.66 -1.36 4.01
C LEU A 84 9.13 -0.06 3.38
N GLY A 85 8.15 0.57 4.03
CA GLY A 85 7.58 1.83 3.56
C GLY A 85 8.57 3.00 3.61
N GLN A 86 9.40 3.10 4.64
CA GLN A 86 10.47 4.10 4.71
C GLN A 86 11.44 3.95 3.55
N ALA A 87 11.92 2.72 3.29
CA ALA A 87 12.80 2.46 2.16
C ALA A 87 12.13 2.83 0.84
N GLN A 88 10.85 2.49 0.68
CA GLN A 88 10.08 2.80 -0.52
C GLN A 88 9.91 4.31 -0.76
N LEU A 89 9.56 5.07 0.28
CA LEU A 89 9.43 6.52 0.20
C LEU A 89 10.77 7.20 -0.13
N LEU A 90 11.88 6.69 0.41
CA LEU A 90 13.22 7.16 0.06
C LEU A 90 13.54 6.91 -1.43
N ARG A 91 13.18 5.73 -1.97
CA ARG A 91 13.35 5.46 -3.41
C ARG A 91 12.53 6.42 -4.28
N LEU A 92 11.30 6.74 -3.88
CA LEU A 92 10.48 7.75 -4.59
C LEU A 92 11.13 9.13 -4.54
N ALA A 93 11.64 9.55 -3.38
CA ALA A 93 12.35 10.82 -3.24
C ALA A 93 13.60 10.88 -4.11
N ILE A 94 14.37 9.79 -4.18
CA ILE A 94 15.52 9.67 -5.08
C ILE A 94 15.09 9.80 -6.55
N GLY A 95 14.04 9.09 -6.97
CA GLY A 95 13.50 9.18 -8.32
C GLY A 95 13.06 10.61 -8.67
N HIS A 96 12.39 11.31 -7.75
CA HIS A 96 12.00 12.71 -7.93
C HIS A 96 13.21 13.65 -8.07
N GLU A 97 14.23 13.49 -7.23
CA GLU A 97 15.47 14.28 -7.31
C GLU A 97 16.24 14.02 -8.61
N LEU A 98 16.36 12.77 -9.03
CA LEU A 98 16.98 12.39 -10.30
C LEU A 98 16.22 13.01 -11.48
N ARG A 99 14.89 12.92 -11.47
CA ARG A 99 14.05 13.51 -12.52
C ARG A 99 14.14 15.02 -12.56
N PHE A 100 14.13 15.66 -11.40
CA PHE A 100 14.31 17.10 -11.28
C PHE A 100 15.66 17.55 -11.83
N SER A 101 16.74 16.88 -11.41
CA SER A 101 18.10 17.16 -11.88
C SER A 101 18.23 16.96 -13.39
N CYS A 102 17.70 15.85 -13.92
CA CYS A 102 17.73 15.57 -15.36
C CYS A 102 16.97 16.63 -16.18
N ARG A 103 15.80 17.07 -15.71
CA ARG A 103 15.02 18.13 -16.39
C ARG A 103 15.69 19.50 -16.33
N LEU A 104 16.36 19.82 -15.23
CA LEU A 104 17.02 21.10 -15.04
C LEU A 104 18.33 21.20 -15.82
N GLU A 105 19.16 20.15 -15.73
CA GLU A 105 20.53 20.16 -16.27
C GLU A 105 20.64 19.56 -17.67
N SER A 106 19.67 18.73 -18.10
CA SER A 106 19.74 17.97 -19.36
C SER A 106 18.36 17.69 -19.95
N ASN A 107 17.57 18.73 -20.16
CA ASN A 107 16.19 18.64 -20.68
C ASN A 107 16.05 17.85 -22.00
N VAL A 108 16.98 18.02 -22.95
CA VAL A 108 16.97 17.30 -24.24
C VAL A 108 17.18 15.80 -24.01
N LEU A 109 18.10 15.42 -23.12
CA LEU A 109 18.32 14.02 -22.76
C LEU A 109 17.07 13.44 -22.09
N CYS A 110 16.46 14.16 -21.15
CA CYS A 110 15.23 13.74 -20.50
C CYS A 110 14.13 13.45 -21.54
N GLY A 111 13.91 14.36 -22.49
CA GLY A 111 12.93 14.17 -23.57
C GLY A 111 13.27 13.01 -24.50
N ALA A 112 14.55 12.80 -24.83
CA ALA A 112 14.99 11.67 -25.65
C ALA A 112 14.76 10.33 -24.94
N VAL A 113 15.03 10.24 -23.64
CA VAL A 113 14.79 9.04 -22.84
C VAL A 113 13.29 8.76 -22.67
N GLU A 114 12.47 9.79 -22.39
CA GLU A 114 11.01 9.66 -22.34
C GLU A 114 10.46 9.14 -23.69
N ALA A 115 10.90 9.70 -24.82
CA ALA A 115 10.49 9.24 -26.16
C ALA A 115 10.95 7.80 -26.46
N LEU A 116 12.17 7.45 -26.08
CA LEU A 116 12.71 6.11 -26.27
C LEU A 116 11.95 5.06 -25.44
N ASN A 117 11.60 5.39 -24.20
CA ASN A 117 10.81 4.53 -23.31
C ASN A 117 9.41 4.27 -23.89
N GLU A 118 8.71 5.33 -24.34
CA GLU A 118 7.40 5.18 -24.97
C GLU A 118 7.44 4.37 -26.26
N ALA A 119 8.47 4.57 -27.09
CA ALA A 119 8.67 3.77 -28.30
C ALA A 119 8.89 2.29 -27.97
N ALA A 120 9.77 1.99 -27.01
CA ALA A 120 10.05 0.61 -26.58
C ALA A 120 8.80 -0.08 -26.02
N ILE A 121 8.03 0.60 -25.15
CA ILE A 121 6.76 0.07 -24.61
C ILE A 121 5.74 -0.14 -25.73
N THR A 122 5.68 0.77 -26.70
CA THR A 122 4.77 0.66 -27.85
C THR A 122 5.09 -0.58 -28.70
N ASP A 123 6.37 -0.85 -28.95
CA ASP A 123 6.79 -2.03 -29.71
C ASP A 123 6.51 -3.32 -28.96
N VAL A 124 6.73 -3.34 -27.63
CA VAL A 124 6.31 -4.47 -26.77
C VAL A 124 4.80 -4.69 -26.86
N ARG A 125 3.98 -3.63 -26.78
CA ARG A 125 2.52 -3.74 -26.92
C ARG A 125 2.13 -4.30 -28.29
N LYS A 126 2.71 -3.78 -29.38
CA LYS A 126 2.44 -4.27 -30.74
C LYS A 126 2.76 -5.75 -30.90
N HIS A 127 3.87 -6.21 -30.32
CA HIS A 127 4.20 -7.64 -30.28
C HIS A 127 3.10 -8.48 -29.61
N TYR A 128 2.55 -8.03 -28.47
CA TYR A 128 1.43 -8.73 -27.82
C TYR A 128 0.12 -8.68 -28.62
N TYR A 129 -0.09 -7.67 -29.47
CA TYR A 129 -1.25 -7.61 -30.37
C TYR A 129 -1.08 -8.51 -31.61
N SER A 130 0.10 -8.53 -32.22
CA SER A 130 0.42 -9.33 -33.41
C SER A 130 1.88 -9.76 -33.39
N ALA A 131 2.13 -10.95 -32.82
CA ALA A 131 3.48 -11.47 -32.64
C ALA A 131 4.17 -11.88 -33.96
N GLU A 132 3.39 -12.17 -35.01
CA GLU A 132 3.90 -12.54 -36.33
C GLU A 132 4.42 -11.33 -37.11
N GLU A 133 3.80 -10.16 -36.94
CA GLU A 133 4.16 -8.93 -37.66
C GLU A 133 5.20 -8.10 -36.91
N TYR A 134 5.16 -8.12 -35.58
CA TYR A 134 6.04 -7.32 -34.72
C TYR A 134 6.86 -8.24 -33.81
N PRO A 135 8.16 -8.45 -34.06
CA PRO A 135 9.00 -9.25 -33.17
C PRO A 135 9.20 -8.54 -31.83
N MET A 136 9.40 -9.33 -30.76
CA MET A 136 9.70 -8.81 -29.43
C MET A 136 11.02 -8.01 -29.48
N PRO A 137 11.08 -6.79 -28.93
CA PRO A 137 12.32 -6.04 -28.80
C PRO A 137 13.37 -6.84 -28.03
N ASP A 138 14.64 -6.67 -28.40
CA ASP A 138 15.73 -7.40 -27.76
C ASP A 138 15.81 -7.09 -26.26
N ARG A 139 16.06 -8.13 -25.45
CA ARG A 139 16.11 -8.00 -23.99
C ARG A 139 17.28 -7.13 -23.53
N SER A 140 18.42 -7.16 -24.23
CA SER A 140 19.57 -6.34 -23.86
C SER A 140 19.31 -4.85 -24.14
N PHE A 141 18.58 -4.56 -25.22
CA PHE A 141 18.07 -3.23 -25.52
C PHE A 141 17.09 -2.74 -24.44
N LEU A 142 16.08 -3.55 -24.08
CA LEU A 142 15.12 -3.19 -23.02
C LEU A 142 15.81 -2.92 -21.66
N ALA A 143 16.80 -3.73 -21.29
CA ALA A 143 17.57 -3.52 -20.07
C ALA A 143 18.39 -2.22 -20.10
N SER A 144 18.93 -1.86 -21.28
CA SER A 144 19.67 -0.62 -21.46
C SER A 144 18.75 0.60 -21.35
N VAL A 145 17.58 0.56 -21.98
CA VAL A 145 16.54 1.61 -21.87
C VAL A 145 16.12 1.78 -20.41
N ALA A 146 15.85 0.68 -19.70
CA ALA A 146 15.51 0.72 -18.29
C ALA A 146 16.59 1.42 -17.44
N THR A 147 17.86 1.13 -17.69
CA THR A 147 18.99 1.77 -16.97
C THR A 147 19.03 3.29 -17.19
N TYR A 148 18.77 3.75 -18.42
CA TYR A 148 18.67 5.19 -18.71
C TYR A 148 17.46 5.82 -18.05
N CYS A 149 16.30 5.15 -18.08
CA CYS A 149 15.09 5.60 -17.40
C CYS A 149 15.32 5.75 -15.89
N GLU A 150 15.92 4.75 -15.24
CA GLU A 150 16.25 4.82 -13.81
C GLU A 150 17.20 5.99 -13.49
N SER A 151 18.26 6.16 -14.29
CA SER A 151 19.24 7.25 -14.11
C SER A 151 18.63 8.63 -14.32
N ALA A 152 17.59 8.73 -15.14
CA ALA A 152 16.82 9.95 -15.39
C ALA A 152 15.64 10.15 -14.41
N GLY A 153 15.43 9.25 -13.46
CA GLY A 153 14.28 9.28 -12.54
C GLY A 153 12.92 9.03 -13.22
N ILE A 154 12.92 8.36 -14.37
CA ILE A 154 11.74 7.94 -15.14
C ILE A 154 11.43 6.48 -14.78
N ASN A 155 11.15 6.24 -13.51
CA ASN A 155 10.78 4.93 -13.00
C ASN A 155 9.69 5.06 -11.94
N ASP A 156 8.96 3.96 -11.71
CA ASP A 156 8.02 3.85 -10.60
C ASP A 156 8.49 2.74 -9.64
N PRO A 157 9.20 3.11 -8.57
CA PRO A 157 9.61 2.16 -7.54
C PRO A 157 8.47 1.33 -6.95
N LEU A 158 7.23 1.87 -6.87
CA LEU A 158 6.08 1.18 -6.27
C LEU A 158 5.50 0.09 -7.16
N ALA A 159 5.74 0.18 -8.47
CA ALA A 159 5.34 -0.83 -9.45
C ALA A 159 6.35 -1.99 -9.57
N ASN A 160 7.52 -1.89 -8.93
CA ASN A 160 8.55 -2.92 -9.01
C ASN A 160 8.13 -4.21 -8.27
N ILE A 161 8.34 -5.34 -8.94
CA ILE A 161 8.25 -6.67 -8.33
C ILE A 161 9.64 -7.06 -7.83
N TYR A 162 9.79 -7.11 -6.51
CA TYR A 162 11.06 -7.40 -5.84
C TYR A 162 11.23 -8.90 -5.61
N ILE A 163 10.15 -9.59 -5.27
CA ILE A 163 10.17 -11.03 -5.01
C ILE A 163 8.95 -11.71 -5.63
N MET A 164 9.11 -12.97 -6.00
CA MET A 164 7.99 -13.83 -6.36
C MET A 164 7.52 -14.56 -5.09
N LEU A 165 6.25 -14.37 -4.74
CA LEU A 165 5.64 -14.95 -3.54
C LEU A 165 4.72 -16.11 -3.88
N GLU A 166 4.78 -17.15 -3.05
CA GLU A 166 3.75 -18.19 -3.02
C GLU A 166 2.45 -17.65 -2.43
N GLN A 167 1.32 -18.25 -2.81
CA GLN A 167 0.01 -17.86 -2.31
C GLN A 167 -0.11 -18.20 -0.83
N ASN A 168 -0.19 -17.16 -0.02
CA ASN A 168 -0.40 -17.27 1.41
C ASN A 168 -1.87 -16.96 1.74
N PRO A 169 -2.60 -17.87 2.40
CA PRO A 169 -4.01 -17.66 2.72
C PRO A 169 -4.15 -16.55 3.78
N PHE A 170 -5.31 -15.89 3.83
CA PHE A 170 -5.71 -14.93 4.88
C PHE A 170 -4.86 -13.65 5.03
N VAL A 171 -3.90 -13.37 4.14
CA VAL A 171 -3.05 -12.16 4.24
C VAL A 171 -3.88 -10.87 4.21
N GLY A 172 -4.94 -10.81 3.40
CA GLY A 172 -5.84 -9.66 3.34
C GLY A 172 -6.53 -9.38 4.68
N MET A 173 -6.98 -10.43 5.38
CA MET A 173 -7.53 -10.31 6.74
C MET A 173 -6.44 -9.85 7.72
N TRP A 174 -5.24 -10.43 7.66
CA TRP A 174 -4.14 -10.08 8.56
C TRP A 174 -3.74 -8.60 8.45
N LEU A 175 -3.65 -8.07 7.22
CA LEU A 175 -3.42 -6.65 6.97
C LEU A 175 -4.59 -5.76 7.44
N SER A 176 -5.83 -6.27 7.36
CA SER A 176 -7.00 -5.54 7.85
C SER A 176 -6.99 -5.43 9.38
N LEU A 177 -6.66 -6.54 10.08
CA LEU A 177 -6.48 -6.54 11.53
C LEU A 177 -5.36 -5.59 11.97
N LEU A 178 -4.25 -5.52 11.22
CA LEU A 178 -3.19 -4.56 11.47
C LEU A 178 -3.72 -3.12 11.39
N CYS A 179 -4.45 -2.77 10.33
CA CYS A 179 -4.97 -1.42 10.17
C CYS A 179 -5.91 -1.03 11.33
N VAL A 180 -6.82 -1.93 11.71
CA VAL A 180 -7.72 -1.71 12.87
C VAL A 180 -6.93 -1.60 14.17
N TYR A 181 -5.87 -2.39 14.35
CA TYR A 181 -5.03 -2.32 15.54
C TYR A 181 -4.29 -0.98 15.67
N GLN A 182 -3.76 -0.44 14.57
CA GLN A 182 -2.99 0.81 14.60
C GLN A 182 -3.86 2.06 14.59
N ILE A 183 -5.14 1.98 14.22
CA ILE A 183 -5.90 3.20 13.89
C ILE A 183 -6.11 4.16 15.06
N SER A 184 -6.22 3.62 16.28
CA SER A 184 -6.37 4.41 17.51
C SER A 184 -5.11 5.21 17.88
N ARG A 185 -3.98 4.90 17.24
CA ARG A 185 -2.66 5.50 17.45
C ARG A 185 -2.37 6.65 16.48
N PHE A 186 -3.22 6.83 15.48
CA PHE A 186 -3.08 7.91 14.51
C PHE A 186 -4.02 9.07 14.84
N GLU A 187 -3.57 10.26 14.48
CA GLU A 187 -4.36 11.48 14.44
C GLU A 187 -4.12 12.14 13.09
N PHE A 188 -5.18 12.60 12.44
CA PHE A 188 -5.06 13.29 11.18
C PHE A 188 -4.57 14.72 11.41
N ASP A 189 -3.50 15.08 10.73
CA ASP A 189 -2.98 16.44 10.73
C ASP A 189 -3.29 17.12 9.39
N ALA A 190 -4.06 18.20 9.46
CA ALA A 190 -4.51 18.93 8.29
C ALA A 190 -3.40 19.77 7.62
N GLU A 191 -2.34 20.14 8.35
CA GLU A 191 -1.21 20.90 7.78
C GLU A 191 -0.32 20.00 6.93
N PHE A 192 -0.08 18.78 7.41
CA PHE A 192 0.69 17.77 6.68
C PHE A 192 -0.16 16.94 5.71
N GLY A 193 -1.48 17.04 5.77
CA GLY A 193 -2.42 16.25 4.95
C GLY A 193 -2.22 14.75 5.14
N SER A 194 -1.78 14.32 6.33
CA SER A 194 -1.32 12.96 6.58
C SER A 194 -1.69 12.48 7.98
N LEU A 195 -1.70 11.16 8.16
CA LEU A 195 -1.91 10.52 9.45
C LEU A 195 -0.61 10.51 10.24
N LEU A 196 -0.56 11.31 11.31
CA LEU A 196 0.57 11.37 12.22
C LEU A 196 0.31 10.52 13.45
N ARG A 197 1.38 10.17 14.16
CA ARG A 197 1.28 9.60 15.51
C ARG A 197 0.52 10.52 16.44
N ARG A 198 -0.35 9.94 17.25
CA ARG A 198 -1.06 10.65 18.32
C ARG A 198 -0.16 11.01 19.51
N ARG A 199 0.89 10.22 19.76
CA ARG A 199 1.86 10.46 20.84
C ARG A 199 3.28 10.40 20.31
N SER A 200 4.14 11.32 20.75
CA SER A 200 5.54 11.40 20.32
C SER A 200 6.36 10.15 20.66
N ALA A 201 6.00 9.43 21.72
CA ALA A 201 6.63 8.16 22.11
C ALA A 201 6.27 6.97 21.19
N GLU A 202 5.28 7.14 20.31
CA GLU A 202 4.86 6.09 19.39
C GLU A 202 5.69 6.20 18.10
N GLY A 203 6.45 5.15 17.79
CA GLY A 203 7.30 5.07 16.59
C GLY A 203 6.55 4.73 15.30
N VAL A 204 5.29 5.16 15.16
CA VAL A 204 4.44 4.79 14.02
C VAL A 204 4.10 6.05 13.22
N ASP A 205 4.24 5.99 11.91
CA ASP A 205 3.92 7.08 10.99
C ASP A 205 3.03 6.52 9.87
N GLY A 206 1.96 7.25 9.54
CA GLY A 206 0.95 6.81 8.58
C GLY A 206 1.48 6.73 7.16
N GLY A 207 2.39 7.63 6.78
CA GLY A 207 3.00 7.65 5.45
C GLY A 207 3.79 6.36 5.17
N PRO A 208 4.83 6.06 5.98
CA PRO A 208 5.56 4.80 5.87
C PRO A 208 4.67 3.56 6.02
N LEU A 209 3.68 3.56 6.93
CA LEU A 209 2.78 2.41 7.05
C LEU A 209 2.01 2.16 5.74
N ALA A 210 1.46 3.22 5.14
CA ALA A 210 0.71 3.10 3.88
C ALA A 210 1.61 2.63 2.73
N ALA A 211 2.81 3.20 2.59
CA ALA A 211 3.79 2.77 1.60
C ALA A 211 4.24 1.32 1.79
N GLY A 212 4.35 0.88 3.06
CA GLY A 212 4.64 -0.50 3.43
C GLY A 212 3.55 -1.46 2.96
N ILE A 213 2.29 -1.15 3.30
CA ILE A 213 1.12 -1.96 2.92
C ILE A 213 0.97 -1.98 1.39
N ALA A 214 1.06 -0.83 0.73
CA ALA A 214 0.94 -0.72 -0.73
C ALA A 214 1.98 -1.58 -1.44
N THR A 215 3.26 -1.47 -1.04
CA THR A 215 4.34 -2.26 -1.63
C THR A 215 4.14 -3.75 -1.37
N TYR A 216 3.73 -4.15 -0.16
CA TYR A 216 3.50 -5.57 0.15
C TYR A 216 2.33 -6.16 -0.65
N LEU A 217 1.21 -5.44 -0.77
CA LEU A 217 0.08 -5.83 -1.61
C LEU A 217 0.47 -6.00 -3.08
N LYS A 218 1.37 -5.15 -3.60
CA LYS A 218 1.89 -5.24 -4.97
C LYS A 218 2.73 -6.49 -5.23
N GLN A 219 3.35 -7.09 -4.21
CA GLN A 219 4.08 -8.35 -4.36
C GLN A 219 3.15 -9.59 -4.35
N LEU A 220 1.91 -9.42 -3.92
CA LEU A 220 0.94 -10.50 -3.75
C LEU A 220 0.00 -10.62 -4.95
N ASN A 221 -0.78 -11.69 -4.99
CA ASN A 221 -1.83 -11.82 -5.99
C ASN A 221 -2.85 -10.67 -5.85
N PRO A 222 -3.35 -10.08 -6.96
CA PRO A 222 -4.37 -9.03 -6.92
C PRO A 222 -5.63 -9.40 -6.11
N SER A 223 -5.98 -10.68 -5.99
CA SER A 223 -7.08 -11.14 -5.13
C SER A 223 -6.93 -10.71 -3.67
N VAL A 224 -5.70 -10.68 -3.15
CA VAL A 224 -5.42 -10.28 -1.76
C VAL A 224 -5.75 -8.81 -1.53
N THR A 225 -5.54 -7.96 -2.55
CA THR A 225 -5.91 -6.54 -2.48
C THR A 225 -7.43 -6.38 -2.41
N SER A 226 -8.17 -7.13 -3.24
CA SER A 226 -9.64 -7.15 -3.18
C SER A 226 -10.16 -7.67 -1.84
N ASP A 227 -9.54 -8.71 -1.29
CA ASP A 227 -9.88 -9.25 0.02
C ASP A 227 -9.63 -8.20 1.12
N TRP A 228 -8.46 -7.56 1.13
CA TRP A 228 -8.13 -6.49 2.08
C TRP A 228 -9.14 -5.33 2.01
N LEU A 229 -9.43 -4.82 0.80
CA LEU A 229 -10.42 -3.76 0.60
C LEU A 229 -11.82 -4.17 1.10
N SER A 230 -12.22 -5.42 0.89
CA SER A 230 -13.52 -5.94 1.32
C SER A 230 -13.67 -5.91 2.84
N HIS A 231 -12.68 -6.43 3.57
CA HIS A 231 -12.67 -6.46 5.04
C HIS A 231 -12.62 -5.05 5.63
N MET A 232 -11.76 -4.19 5.08
CA MET A 232 -11.65 -2.79 5.50
C MET A 232 -12.96 -2.03 5.27
N GLY A 233 -13.58 -2.19 4.09
CA GLY A 233 -14.89 -1.60 3.79
C GLY A 233 -15.98 -2.11 4.73
N GLN A 234 -15.99 -3.40 5.06
CA GLN A 234 -16.94 -3.97 6.03
C GLN A 234 -16.78 -3.35 7.42
N PHE A 235 -15.54 -3.19 7.89
CA PHE A 235 -15.27 -2.56 9.17
C PHE A 235 -15.73 -1.09 9.19
N VAL A 236 -15.42 -0.32 8.13
CA VAL A 236 -15.86 1.08 7.99
C VAL A 236 -17.38 1.19 8.02
N ARG A 237 -18.09 0.42 7.16
CA ARG A 237 -19.56 0.45 7.10
C ARG A 237 -20.19 0.04 8.44
N SER A 238 -19.66 -1.00 9.07
CA SER A 238 -20.18 -1.46 10.37
C SER A 238 -19.94 -0.43 11.48
N SER A 239 -18.78 0.24 11.49
CA SER A 239 -18.46 1.29 12.47
C SER A 239 -19.40 2.50 12.34
N VAL A 240 -19.73 2.90 11.11
CA VAL A 240 -20.72 3.95 10.87
C VAL A 240 -22.13 3.50 11.31
N VAL A 241 -22.55 2.28 10.97
CA VAL A 241 -23.88 1.77 11.34
C VAL A 241 -24.04 1.67 12.86
N THR A 242 -23.03 1.17 13.58
CA THR A 242 -23.06 1.08 15.05
C THR A 242 -23.21 2.45 15.68
N THR A 243 -22.47 3.46 15.20
CA THR A 243 -22.52 4.82 15.77
C THR A 243 -23.80 5.56 15.45
N VAL A 244 -24.36 5.39 14.25
CA VAL A 244 -25.68 5.95 13.89
C VAL A 244 -26.82 5.24 14.63
N GLY A 245 -26.72 3.91 14.81
CA GLY A 245 -27.74 3.10 15.49
C GLY A 245 -27.82 3.32 17.01
N GLU A 246 -26.71 3.62 17.66
CA GLU A 246 -26.67 3.99 19.09
C GLU A 246 -27.16 5.43 19.33
N SER A 247 -27.12 6.28 18.30
CA SER A 247 -27.52 7.69 18.33
C SER A 247 -29.05 7.89 18.22
N SER A 248 -29.80 7.39 19.20
CA SER A 248 -31.24 7.70 19.38
C SER A 248 -31.54 9.19 19.72
N LYS A 249 -30.54 10.07 19.65
CA LYS A 249 -30.64 11.54 19.75
C LYS A 249 -29.92 12.18 18.55
N ALA A 250 -30.69 12.42 17.50
CA ALA A 250 -30.26 12.71 16.14
C ALA A 250 -29.64 14.10 15.87
N SER A 251 -28.96 14.74 16.82
CA SER A 251 -28.42 16.10 16.58
C SER A 251 -26.89 16.23 16.53
N THR A 252 -26.11 15.18 16.83
CA THR A 252 -24.63 15.26 16.85
C THR A 252 -23.91 13.94 16.50
N ALA A 253 -24.49 13.09 15.64
CA ALA A 253 -23.81 11.85 15.23
C ALA A 253 -22.70 12.15 14.19
N SER A 254 -21.53 12.56 14.66
CA SER A 254 -20.32 12.66 13.84
C SER A 254 -19.70 11.27 13.65
N VAL A 255 -19.21 10.98 12.44
CA VAL A 255 -18.46 9.74 12.15
C VAL A 255 -17.27 9.63 13.11
N PRO A 256 -16.98 8.45 13.70
CA PRO A 256 -15.84 8.28 14.60
C PRO A 256 -14.52 8.65 13.94
N THR A 257 -13.65 9.35 14.67
CA THR A 257 -12.31 9.74 14.20
C THR A 257 -11.50 8.52 13.73
N GLU A 258 -11.61 7.39 14.41
CA GLU A 258 -10.93 6.14 14.02
C GLU A 258 -11.41 5.64 12.65
N THR A 259 -12.70 5.79 12.34
CA THR A 259 -13.26 5.42 11.03
C THR A 259 -12.75 6.37 9.95
N ILE A 260 -12.70 7.67 10.24
CA ILE A 260 -12.15 8.68 9.32
C ILE A 260 -10.67 8.40 9.03
N ASN A 261 -9.86 8.17 10.07
CA ASN A 261 -8.45 7.84 9.93
C ASN A 261 -8.28 6.57 9.09
N LEU A 262 -9.15 5.58 9.25
CA LEU A 262 -9.04 4.33 8.50
C LEU A 262 -9.29 4.56 7.01
N VAL A 263 -10.30 5.37 6.68
CA VAL A 263 -10.61 5.76 5.30
C VAL A 263 -9.46 6.54 4.68
N LEU A 264 -8.85 7.47 5.42
CA LEU A 264 -7.64 8.20 5.00
C LEU A 264 -6.47 7.28 4.70
N LEU A 265 -6.21 6.30 5.59
CA LEU A 265 -5.16 5.30 5.38
C LEU A 265 -5.44 4.47 4.13
N MET A 266 -6.68 4.01 3.95
CA MET A 266 -7.09 3.26 2.76
C MET A 266 -6.88 4.07 1.47
N GLN A 267 -7.25 5.35 1.47
CA GLN A 267 -7.05 6.24 0.32
C GLN A 267 -5.56 6.44 0.04
N HIS A 268 -4.73 6.60 1.08
CA HIS A 268 -3.29 6.77 0.91
C HIS A 268 -2.63 5.50 0.34
N VAL A 269 -3.00 4.31 0.85
CA VAL A 269 -2.57 3.02 0.29
C VAL A 269 -3.04 2.86 -1.16
N ALA A 270 -4.30 3.21 -1.46
CA ALA A 270 -4.86 3.11 -2.80
C ALA A 270 -4.10 3.99 -3.81
N ARG A 271 -3.81 5.24 -3.44
CA ARG A 271 -2.99 6.16 -4.25
C ARG A 271 -1.60 5.59 -4.52
N LEU A 272 -0.90 5.12 -3.50
CA LEU A 272 0.44 4.54 -3.65
C LEU A 272 0.43 3.21 -4.45
N ALA A 273 -0.63 2.42 -4.33
CA ALA A 273 -0.78 1.17 -5.07
C ALA A 273 -1.42 1.36 -6.46
N HIS A 274 -1.64 2.59 -6.94
CA HIS A 274 -2.34 2.87 -8.20
C HIS A 274 -3.69 2.16 -8.32
N ILE A 275 -4.42 2.04 -7.20
CA ILE A 275 -5.78 1.49 -7.18
C ILE A 275 -6.73 2.63 -7.56
N PRO A 276 -7.52 2.49 -8.64
CA PRO A 276 -8.45 3.54 -9.05
C PRO A 276 -9.51 3.82 -8.00
N ASP A 277 -9.85 5.09 -7.76
CA ASP A 277 -10.86 5.50 -6.77
C ASP A 277 -12.22 4.83 -7.00
N ARG A 278 -12.60 4.60 -8.27
CA ARG A 278 -13.81 3.83 -8.62
C ARG A 278 -13.86 2.45 -7.97
N VAL A 279 -12.72 1.79 -7.76
CA VAL A 279 -12.62 0.49 -7.08
C VAL A 279 -12.75 0.69 -5.57
N LEU A 280 -12.13 1.73 -5.01
CA LEU A 280 -12.24 2.02 -3.58
C LEU A 280 -13.70 2.34 -3.18
N HIS A 281 -14.41 3.10 -4.00
CA HIS A 281 -15.81 3.47 -3.79
C HIS A 281 -16.81 2.31 -3.85
N THR A 282 -16.43 1.14 -4.40
CA THR A 282 -17.30 -0.05 -4.30
C THR A 282 -17.29 -0.65 -2.89
N PHE A 283 -16.26 -0.37 -2.10
CA PHE A 283 -16.09 -0.88 -0.75
C PHE A 283 -16.40 0.16 0.33
N VAL A 284 -16.15 1.44 0.08
CA VAL A 284 -16.36 2.52 1.06
C VAL A 284 -17.33 3.56 0.48
N PRO A 285 -18.39 3.94 1.22
CA PRO A 285 -19.33 4.96 0.75
C PRO A 285 -18.65 6.28 0.37
N SER A 286 -19.01 6.85 -0.79
CA SER A 286 -18.37 8.06 -1.34
C SER A 286 -18.45 9.27 -0.41
N TYR A 287 -19.57 9.44 0.30
CA TYR A 287 -19.77 10.57 1.22
C TYR A 287 -18.71 10.66 2.33
N LEU A 288 -18.09 9.53 2.71
CA LEU A 288 -17.03 9.54 3.72
C LEU A 288 -15.78 10.25 3.20
N PHE A 289 -15.47 10.12 1.91
CA PHE A 289 -14.38 10.86 1.28
C PHE A 289 -14.71 12.34 1.15
N ASP A 290 -15.98 12.69 0.89
CA ASP A 290 -16.43 14.08 0.82
C ASP A 290 -16.35 14.77 2.19
N THR A 291 -16.69 14.05 3.28
CA THR A 291 -16.62 14.60 4.65
C THR A 291 -15.22 14.90 5.14
N ILE A 292 -14.21 14.26 4.55
CA ILE A 292 -12.80 14.46 4.90
C ILE A 292 -12.25 15.75 4.29
N GLY A 293 -12.96 16.33 3.31
CA GLY A 293 -12.40 17.33 2.40
C GLY A 293 -11.41 16.64 1.45
N ALA A 294 -11.42 17.01 0.18
CA ALA A 294 -10.53 16.41 -0.80
C ALA A 294 -9.05 16.63 -0.40
N VAL A 295 -8.43 15.61 0.21
CA VAL A 295 -6.98 15.46 0.45
C VAL A 295 -6.39 14.53 -0.60
#